data_AF-A0A3N9Y7P8-F1
#
_entry.id   AF-A0A3N9Y7P8-F1
#
_cell.length_a   1.000
_cell.length_b   1.000
_cell.length_c   1.000
_cell.angle_alpha   90.00
_cell.angle_beta   90.00
_cell.angle_gamma   90.00
#
_symmetry.space_group_name_H-M   'P 1'
#
loop_
_entity.id
_entity.type
_entity.pdbx_description
1 polymer ?
#
loop_
_entity_poly.entity_id
_entity_poly.type
_entity_poly.pdbx_seq_one_letter_code
_entity_poly.pdbx_strand_id
1 'polypeptide(L)'
;SSWTQTSGSSYNSWNSARVNRAPWAEYNFNWSTDYCSSSPDNPLGFTFNLGCYRHDFGYRNYKAVGQFPANKSRVDSAFYADLKRVCTTYNAVVRPACYSLAWTYYQAVNIFGSVAAVQQADIDRAAQMKAQAEAKA
;
A
#
# COMPACT_ATOMS: atom_id res chain seq x y z
N SER A 1 16.07 0.17 7.76
CA SER A 1 15.94 1.11 6.62
C SER A 1 15.12 2.32 7.03
N SER A 2 15.54 3.53 6.68
CA SER A 2 14.79 4.78 6.89
C SER A 2 13.59 4.94 5.94
N TRP A 3 13.53 4.16 4.86
CA TRP A 3 12.47 4.21 3.83
C TRP A 3 11.27 3.30 4.06
N THR A 4 11.36 2.40 5.06
CA THR A 4 10.32 1.43 5.39
C THR A 4 9.76 1.64 6.80
N GLN A 5 9.68 2.89 7.24
CA GLN A 5 9.02 3.26 8.49
C GLN A 5 7.57 3.70 8.21
N THR A 6 6.75 3.79 9.26
CA THR A 6 5.33 4.15 9.17
C THR A 6 5.09 5.65 9.01
N SER A 7 6.09 6.49 9.27
CA SER A 7 5.96 7.95 9.24
C SER A 7 5.77 8.50 7.83
N GLY A 8 5.12 9.66 7.73
CA GLY A 8 5.03 10.41 6.47
C GLY A 8 6.40 10.86 5.95
N SER A 9 7.34 11.18 6.85
CA SER A 9 8.72 11.51 6.47
C SER A 9 9.43 10.35 5.78
N SER A 10 9.27 9.12 6.27
CA SER A 10 9.84 7.92 5.64
C SER A 10 9.27 7.66 4.26
N TYR A 11 7.94 7.79 4.12
CA TYR A 11 7.26 7.72 2.84
C TYR A 11 7.77 8.77 1.84
N ASN A 12 7.87 10.03 2.27
CA ASN A 12 8.36 11.13 1.42
C ASN A 12 9.81 10.90 0.99
N SER A 13 10.69 10.52 1.91
CA SER A 13 12.09 10.23 1.59
C SER A 13 12.24 9.07 0.60
N TRP A 14 11.46 8.00 0.78
CA TRP A 14 11.44 6.89 -0.19
C TRP A 14 10.91 7.34 -1.56
N ASN A 15 9.82 8.13 -1.60
CA ASN A 15 9.24 8.58 -2.85
C ASN A 15 10.19 9.53 -3.62
N SER A 16 10.92 10.39 -2.92
CA SER A 16 11.97 11.22 -3.53
C SER A 16 13.10 10.37 -4.12
N ALA A 17 13.55 9.33 -3.42
CA ALA A 17 14.56 8.41 -3.93
C ALA A 17 14.05 7.57 -5.12
N ARG A 18 12.78 7.17 -5.10
CA ARG A 18 12.14 6.41 -6.20
C ARG A 18 12.14 7.17 -7.52
N VAL A 19 11.91 8.49 -7.49
CA VAL A 19 11.91 9.35 -8.68
C VAL A 19 13.30 9.81 -9.09
N ASN A 20 14.26 9.84 -8.16
CA ASN A 20 15.66 10.17 -8.42
C ASN A 20 16.59 9.07 -7.90
N ARG A 21 16.75 8.00 -8.70
CA ARG A 21 17.45 6.77 -8.27
C ARG A 21 18.96 6.83 -8.43
N ALA A 22 19.48 7.69 -9.32
CA ALA A 22 20.91 7.74 -9.64
C ALA A 22 21.82 7.90 -8.41
N PRO A 23 21.50 8.74 -7.41
CA PRO A 23 22.29 8.84 -6.18
C PRO A 23 22.33 7.57 -5.32
N TRP A 24 21.45 6.59 -5.60
CA TRP A 24 21.31 5.35 -4.84
C TRP A 24 21.75 4.11 -5.64
N ALA A 25 22.40 4.30 -6.78
CA ALA A 25 22.77 3.22 -7.70
C ALA A 25 23.70 2.20 -7.04
N GLU A 26 24.64 2.65 -6.20
CA GLU A 26 25.61 1.78 -5.50
C GLU A 26 24.94 0.74 -4.59
N TYR A 27 23.75 1.03 -4.08
CA TYR A 27 23.00 0.12 -3.20
C TYR A 27 22.32 -1.01 -3.97
N ASN A 28 22.27 -0.95 -5.30
CA ASN A 28 21.65 -1.96 -6.16
C ASN A 28 20.23 -2.36 -5.71
N PHE A 29 19.46 -1.39 -5.20
CA PHE A 29 18.11 -1.67 -4.73
C PHE A 29 17.22 -2.22 -5.84
N ASN A 30 16.41 -3.22 -5.49
CA ASN A 30 15.36 -3.69 -6.36
C ASN A 30 14.19 -2.70 -6.36
N TRP A 31 14.05 -1.95 -7.46
CA TRP A 31 12.98 -0.97 -7.68
C TRP A 31 11.81 -1.53 -8.51
N SER A 32 11.79 -2.81 -8.84
CA SER A 32 10.67 -3.39 -9.58
C SER A 32 9.42 -3.46 -8.70
N THR A 33 8.25 -3.36 -9.33
CA THR A 33 6.94 -3.42 -8.68
C THR A 33 5.95 -4.02 -9.66
N ASP A 34 5.00 -4.78 -9.15
CA ASP A 34 3.79 -5.20 -9.86
C ASP A 34 2.57 -4.42 -9.34
N TYR A 35 2.84 -3.32 -8.64
CA TYR A 35 1.88 -2.46 -7.96
C TYR A 35 0.96 -3.28 -7.06
N CYS A 36 -0.33 -3.03 -7.10
CA CYS A 36 -1.29 -3.78 -6.32
C CYS A 36 -1.80 -4.99 -7.13
N SER A 37 -0.92 -5.77 -7.79
CA SER A 37 -1.28 -6.85 -8.72
C SER A 37 -2.45 -7.69 -8.18
N SER A 38 -3.60 -7.54 -8.86
CA SER A 38 -4.96 -7.95 -8.48
C SER A 38 -5.78 -7.02 -7.55
N SER A 39 -5.71 -5.71 -7.72
CA SER A 39 -6.91 -4.89 -7.60
C SER A 39 -7.68 -5.06 -8.91
N PRO A 40 -8.84 -5.75 -8.95
CA PRO A 40 -9.72 -5.65 -10.12
C PRO A 40 -9.95 -4.16 -10.32
N ASP A 41 -9.65 -3.64 -11.51
CA ASP A 41 -9.79 -2.26 -11.97
C ASP A 41 -10.47 -1.32 -10.96
N ASN A 42 -9.69 -0.81 -10.00
CA ASN A 42 -10.08 0.11 -8.92
C ASN A 42 -11.55 0.57 -8.95
N PRO A 43 -12.54 -0.29 -8.58
CA PRO A 43 -13.96 0.01 -8.82
C PRO A 43 -14.41 1.22 -7.99
N LEU A 44 -13.58 1.63 -7.03
CA LEU A 44 -13.83 2.69 -6.08
C LEU A 44 -13.05 3.97 -6.37
N GLY A 45 -12.09 3.97 -7.29
CA GLY A 45 -11.27 5.14 -7.62
C GLY A 45 -10.27 5.55 -6.52
N PHE A 46 -9.92 4.66 -5.57
CA PHE A 46 -8.91 4.91 -4.53
C PHE A 46 -7.49 4.64 -5.05
N THR A 47 -6.60 5.64 -5.01
CA THR A 47 -5.27 5.53 -5.66
C THR A 47 -4.21 4.95 -4.71
N PHE A 48 -4.13 3.62 -4.61
CA PHE A 48 -3.21 2.91 -3.70
C PHE A 48 -1.86 2.51 -4.30
N ASN A 49 -1.64 2.74 -5.60
CA ASN A 49 -0.48 2.27 -6.37
C ASN A 49 0.86 2.62 -5.71
N LEU A 50 1.01 3.84 -5.19
CA LEU A 50 2.27 4.29 -4.60
C LEU A 50 2.56 3.63 -3.24
N GLY A 51 1.52 3.32 -2.47
CA GLY A 51 1.63 2.51 -1.25
C GLY A 51 2.07 1.08 -1.57
N CYS A 52 1.48 0.45 -2.59
CA CYS A 52 1.86 -0.89 -3.04
C CYS A 52 3.31 -0.92 -3.55
N TYR A 53 3.73 0.10 -4.29
CA TYR A 53 5.12 0.18 -4.75
C TYR A 53 6.10 0.28 -3.56
N ARG A 54 5.81 1.07 -2.51
CA ARG A 54 6.69 1.12 -1.33
C ARG A 54 6.73 -0.21 -0.57
N HIS A 55 5.60 -0.91 -0.52
CA HIS A 55 5.49 -2.24 0.08
C HIS A 55 6.35 -3.26 -0.67
N ASP A 56 6.22 -3.32 -2.00
CA ASP A 56 7.04 -4.15 -2.89
C ASP A 56 8.53 -3.89 -2.71
N PHE A 57 8.91 -2.61 -2.68
CA PHE A 57 10.29 -2.22 -2.43
C PHE A 57 10.79 -2.81 -1.11
N GLY A 58 10.01 -2.68 -0.03
CA GLY A 58 10.36 -3.26 1.26
C GLY A 58 10.50 -4.78 1.18
N TYR A 59 9.52 -5.48 0.60
CA TYR A 59 9.50 -6.94 0.49
C TYR A 59 10.70 -7.47 -0.30
N ARG A 60 10.91 -6.94 -1.51
CA ARG A 60 11.94 -7.43 -2.43
C ARG A 60 13.35 -7.19 -1.86
N ASN A 61 13.61 -6.01 -1.32
CA ASN A 61 14.93 -5.69 -0.79
C ASN A 61 15.22 -6.41 0.55
N TYR A 62 14.25 -6.56 1.45
CA TYR A 62 14.46 -7.34 2.66
C TYR A 62 14.61 -8.84 2.39
N LYS A 63 13.92 -9.39 1.39
CA LYS A 63 14.12 -10.78 0.94
C LYS A 63 15.51 -10.99 0.35
N ALA A 64 15.98 -10.08 -0.50
CA ALA A 64 17.29 -10.17 -1.15
C ALA A 64 18.47 -10.24 -0.17
N VAL A 65 18.34 -9.63 1.01
CA VAL A 65 19.40 -9.63 2.04
C VAL A 65 19.12 -10.57 3.22
N GLY A 66 18.14 -11.48 3.11
CA GLY A 66 17.85 -12.48 4.13
C GLY A 66 17.27 -11.93 5.44
N GLN A 67 16.68 -10.73 5.42
CA GLN A 67 16.17 -10.02 6.60
C GLN A 67 14.64 -9.91 6.62
N PHE A 68 13.94 -10.56 5.70
CA PHE A 68 12.49 -10.40 5.54
C PHE A 68 11.65 -10.75 6.78
N PRO A 69 11.84 -11.91 7.46
CA PRO A 69 10.98 -12.28 8.59
C PRO A 69 10.98 -11.23 9.72
N ALA A 70 12.14 -10.67 10.06
CA ALA A 70 12.28 -9.64 11.10
C ALA A 70 11.68 -8.28 10.72
N ASN A 71 11.43 -8.03 9.43
CA ASN A 71 11.04 -6.72 8.92
C ASN A 71 9.63 -6.70 8.31
N LYS A 72 9.03 -7.87 8.03
CA LYS A 72 7.72 -8.02 7.38
C LYS A 72 6.63 -7.19 8.06
N SER A 73 6.45 -7.36 9.38
CA SER A 73 5.39 -6.67 10.14
C SER A 73 5.49 -5.15 10.04
N ARG A 74 6.71 -4.60 10.06
CA ARG A 74 6.95 -3.16 9.91
C ARG A 74 6.65 -2.68 8.47
N VAL A 75 7.00 -3.47 7.46
CA VAL A 75 6.70 -3.12 6.05
C VAL A 75 5.20 -3.16 5.80
N ASP A 76 4.49 -4.16 6.33
CA ASP A 76 3.02 -4.25 6.25
C ASP A 76 2.33 -3.08 6.99
N SER A 77 2.84 -2.72 8.17
CA SER A 77 2.35 -1.55 8.92
C SER A 77 2.60 -0.24 8.18
N ALA A 78 3.76 -0.11 7.53
CA ALA A 78 4.13 1.05 6.74
C ALA A 78 3.21 1.20 5.52
N PHE A 79 2.89 0.09 4.85
CA PHE A 79 1.92 0.03 3.78
C PHE A 79 0.53 0.51 4.23
N TYR A 80 0.00 -0.04 5.33
CA TYR A 80 -1.30 0.40 5.85
C TYR A 80 -1.33 1.90 6.21
N ALA A 81 -0.23 2.41 6.78
CA ALA A 81 -0.11 3.84 7.07
C ALA A 81 -0.16 4.71 5.80
N ASP A 82 0.39 4.25 4.68
CA ASP A 82 0.31 4.95 3.39
C ASP A 82 -1.09 4.93 2.80
N LEU A 83 -1.76 3.77 2.83
CA LEU A 83 -3.13 3.66 2.34
C LEU A 83 -4.05 4.59 3.13
N LYS A 84 -3.89 4.65 4.46
CA LYS A 84 -4.63 5.61 5.29
C LYS A 84 -4.35 7.06 4.92
N ARG A 85 -3.09 7.42 4.64
CA ARG A 85 -2.75 8.78 4.16
C ARG A 85 -3.46 9.12 2.86
N VAL A 86 -3.51 8.19 1.91
CA VAL A 86 -4.33 8.34 0.69
C VAL A 86 -5.80 8.57 1.06
N CYS A 87 -6.37 7.78 1.98
CA CYS A 87 -7.76 7.95 2.38
C CYS A 87 -8.08 9.32 3.01
N THR A 88 -7.12 9.97 3.66
CA THR A 88 -7.33 11.33 4.21
C THR A 88 -7.55 12.40 3.13
N THR A 89 -7.12 12.16 1.89
CA THR A 89 -7.30 13.12 0.77
C THR A 89 -8.70 13.04 0.15
N TYR A 90 -9.47 11.99 0.43
CA TYR A 90 -10.84 11.86 -0.06
C TYR A 90 -11.82 12.60 0.85
N ASN A 91 -12.95 13.04 0.27
CA ASN A 91 -14.02 13.72 1.02
C ASN A 91 -14.62 12.79 2.09
N ALA A 92 -15.31 13.38 3.07
CA ALA A 92 -15.83 12.65 4.22
C ALA A 92 -16.86 11.57 3.85
N VAL A 93 -17.55 11.70 2.71
CA VAL A 93 -18.58 10.75 2.25
C VAL A 93 -17.95 9.40 1.89
N VAL A 94 -16.91 9.39 1.06
CA VAL A 94 -16.30 8.14 0.56
C VAL A 94 -15.12 7.65 1.42
N ARG A 95 -14.61 8.48 2.33
CA ARG A 95 -13.47 8.17 3.19
C ARG A 95 -13.62 6.87 4.01
N PRO A 96 -14.79 6.54 4.60
CA PRO A 96 -14.97 5.25 5.30
C PRO A 96 -14.76 4.03 4.40
N ALA A 97 -15.24 4.07 3.16
CA ALA A 97 -15.03 3.00 2.18
C ALA A 97 -13.55 2.86 1.82
N CYS A 98 -12.82 3.97 1.69
CA CYS A 98 -11.38 3.94 1.48
C CYS A 98 -10.64 3.25 2.62
N TYR A 99 -10.96 3.59 3.88
CA TYR A 99 -10.34 2.95 5.04
C TYR A 99 -10.67 1.47 5.14
N SER A 100 -11.89 1.07 4.78
CA SER A 100 -12.27 -0.34 4.71
C SER A 100 -11.41 -1.09 3.69
N LEU A 101 -11.26 -0.56 2.47
CA LEU A 101 -10.40 -1.16 1.45
C LEU A 101 -8.92 -1.21 1.89
N ALA A 102 -8.42 -0.14 2.51
CA ALA A 102 -7.07 -0.09 3.05
C ALA A 102 -6.80 -1.17 4.11
N TRP A 103 -7.78 -1.45 4.96
CA TRP A 103 -7.71 -2.53 5.94
C TRP A 103 -7.65 -3.90 5.27
N THR A 104 -8.47 -4.13 4.24
CA THR A 104 -8.48 -5.39 3.49
C THR A 104 -7.10 -5.69 2.91
N TYR A 105 -6.50 -4.68 2.29
CA TYR A 105 -5.17 -4.78 1.68
C TYR A 105 -4.10 -5.11 2.72
N TYR A 106 -4.15 -4.41 3.87
CA TYR A 106 -3.25 -4.67 4.98
C TYR A 106 -3.35 -6.12 5.47
N GLN A 107 -4.57 -6.66 5.61
CA GLN A 107 -4.75 -8.01 6.12
C GLN A 107 -4.32 -9.09 5.13
N ALA A 108 -4.54 -8.87 3.83
CA ALA A 108 -4.03 -9.75 2.79
C ALA A 108 -2.49 -9.89 2.87
N VAL A 109 -1.76 -8.78 2.98
CA VAL A 109 -0.30 -8.84 3.12
C VAL A 109 0.14 -9.35 4.48
N ASN A 110 -0.56 -9.00 5.56
CA ASN A 110 -0.19 -9.41 6.91
C ASN A 110 -0.30 -10.94 7.08
N ILE A 111 -1.38 -11.54 6.58
CA ILE A 111 -1.67 -12.97 6.70
C ILE A 111 -0.93 -13.78 5.61
N PHE A 112 -1.05 -13.37 4.35
CA PHE A 112 -0.61 -14.18 3.20
C PHE A 112 0.69 -13.67 2.56
N GLY A 113 1.17 -12.49 2.95
CA GLY A 113 2.38 -11.89 2.38
C GLY A 113 2.17 -11.36 0.95
N SER A 114 0.94 -11.21 0.49
CA SER A 114 0.65 -10.67 -0.84
C SER A 114 -0.71 -9.98 -0.89
N VAL A 115 -0.76 -8.86 -1.62
CA VAL A 115 -2.02 -8.20 -2.01
C VAL A 115 -2.83 -9.05 -2.98
N ALA A 116 -2.21 -10.04 -3.64
CA ALA A 116 -2.91 -11.00 -4.50
C ALA A 116 -3.92 -11.88 -3.75
N ALA A 117 -3.84 -11.91 -2.40
CA ALA A 117 -4.78 -12.64 -1.57
C ALA A 117 -6.08 -11.87 -1.27
N VAL A 118 -6.21 -10.61 -1.74
CA VAL A 118 -7.47 -9.85 -1.62
C VAL A 118 -8.55 -10.53 -2.46
N GLN A 119 -9.67 -10.87 -1.84
CA GLN A 119 -10.79 -11.53 -2.50
C GLN A 119 -11.75 -10.50 -3.12
N GLN A 120 -12.38 -10.87 -4.24
CA GLN A 120 -13.41 -10.03 -4.88
C GLN A 120 -14.53 -9.62 -3.91
N ALA A 121 -14.96 -10.52 -3.04
CA ALA A 121 -15.99 -10.24 -2.03
C ALA A 121 -15.60 -9.11 -1.05
N ASP A 122 -14.31 -8.95 -0.74
CA ASP A 122 -13.84 -7.86 0.11
C ASP A 122 -13.82 -6.51 -0.65
N ILE A 123 -13.53 -6.55 -1.95
CA ILE A 123 -13.65 -5.39 -2.85
C ILE A 123 -15.12 -4.96 -2.95
N ASP A 124 -16.02 -5.91 -3.16
CA ASP A 124 -17.47 -5.67 -3.29
C ASP A 124 -18.06 -5.06 -2.01
N ARG A 125 -17.59 -5.49 -0.83
CA ARG A 125 -18.00 -4.90 0.45
C ARG A 125 -17.64 -3.41 0.52
N ALA A 126 -16.42 -3.05 0.16
CA ALA A 126 -16.00 -1.66 0.12
C ALA A 126 -16.77 -0.86 -0.95
N ALA A 127 -17.15 -1.51 -2.06
CA ALA A 127 -18.00 -0.92 -3.10
C ALA A 127 -19.39 -0.57 -2.63
N GLN A 128 -20.05 -1.50 -1.94
CA GLN A 128 -21.36 -1.26 -1.36
C GLN A 128 -21.32 -0.12 -0.34
N MET A 129 -20.28 -0.08 0.51
CA MET A 129 -20.11 1.03 1.47
C MET A 129 -19.98 2.38 0.76
N LYS A 130 -19.19 2.45 -0.31
CA LYS A 130 -19.01 3.68 -1.08
C LYS A 130 -20.33 4.13 -1.72
N ALA A 131 -21.00 3.24 -2.45
CA ALA A 131 -22.24 3.54 -3.15
C ALA A 131 -23.36 3.97 -2.17
N GLN A 132 -23.48 3.32 -1.01
CA GLN A 132 -24.43 3.70 0.03
C GLN A 132 -24.13 5.06 0.64
N ALA A 133 -22.86 5.41 0.80
CA ALA A 133 -22.49 6.72 1.33
C ALA A 133 -22.80 7.84 0.32
N GLU A 134 -22.47 7.63 -0.96
CA GLU A 134 -22.76 8.58 -2.04
C GLU A 134 -24.27 8.78 -2.24
N ALA A 135 -25.08 7.73 -2.12
CA ALA A 135 -26.54 7.83 -2.24
C ALA A 135 -27.22 8.59 -1.08
N LYS A 136 -26.51 8.79 0.05
CA LYS A 136 -27.04 9.48 1.25
C LYS A 136 -26.50 10.90 1.40
N ALA A 137 -25.58 11.32 0.55
CA ALA A 137 -24.93 12.64 0.57
C ALA A 137 -25.72 13.65 -0.28
#